data_AF-A0A2T2VBF1-F1
#
_entry.id   AF-A0A2T2VBF1-F1
#
_cell.length_a   1.000
_cell.length_b   1.000
_cell.length_c   1.000
_cell.angle_alpha   90.00
_cell.angle_beta   90.00
_cell.angle_gamma   90.00
#
_symmetry.space_group_name_H-M   'P 1'
#
loop_
_entity.id
_entity.type
_entity.pdbx_description
1 polymer ?
#
loop_
_entity_poly.entity_id
_entity_poly.type
_entity_poly.pdbx_seq_one_letter_code
_entity_poly.pdbx_strand_id
1 'polypeptide(L)'
;MEISSLTIKLIFILIPGAISTLIFEKLTIRHNRLTPFKFIIHSIIFGAFSYVILQLIFNLIEVLSSINNGNANFMVLETFDKISATKKIPYTEVIWASLISVIQGAVITKLDHYKTINKLANKLSISNKYGDENLFSYFNNSPYTSWVYIRDISNGLTYFGWVEAFSETHQFK
;
A
#
# COMPACT_ATOMS: atom_id res chain seq x y z
N MET A 1 -29.49 -18.87 5.15
CA MET A 1 -28.76 -17.98 6.09
C MET A 1 -29.16 -16.57 5.79
N GLU A 2 -29.90 -15.92 6.67
CA GLU A 2 -30.09 -14.48 6.58
C GLU A 2 -28.74 -13.83 6.89
N ILE A 3 -28.17 -13.10 5.91
CA ILE A 3 -26.96 -12.35 6.14
C ILE A 3 -27.32 -11.23 7.11
N SER A 4 -26.66 -11.21 8.28
CA SER A 4 -26.86 -10.13 9.25
C SER A 4 -26.57 -8.78 8.60
N SER A 5 -27.41 -7.78 8.89
CA SER A 5 -27.20 -6.39 8.45
C SER A 5 -25.78 -5.91 8.75
N LEU A 6 -25.20 -6.35 9.88
CA LEU A 6 -23.81 -6.06 10.25
C LEU A 6 -22.80 -6.57 9.20
N THR A 7 -22.97 -7.78 8.69
CA THR A 7 -22.05 -8.39 7.72
C THR A 7 -22.05 -7.60 6.41
N ILE A 8 -23.22 -7.16 5.95
CA ILE A 8 -23.34 -6.32 4.75
C ILE A 8 -22.61 -4.99 4.97
N LYS A 9 -22.79 -4.37 6.14
CA LYS A 9 -22.09 -3.12 6.48
C LYS A 9 -20.58 -3.27 6.50
N LEU A 10 -20.10 -4.37 7.08
CA LEU A 10 -18.68 -4.67 7.14
C LEU A 10 -18.10 -4.84 5.73
N ILE A 11 -18.80 -5.54 4.83
CA ILE A 11 -18.37 -5.69 3.43
C ILE A 11 -18.22 -4.31 2.78
N PHE A 12 -19.20 -3.41 2.92
CA PHE A 12 -19.10 -2.07 2.34
C PHE A 12 -17.93 -1.24 2.89
N ILE A 13 -17.65 -1.34 4.18
CA ILE A 13 -16.50 -0.67 4.83
C ILE A 13 -15.17 -1.24 4.32
N LEU A 14 -15.14 -2.53 3.94
CA LEU A 14 -13.93 -3.19 3.47
C LEU A 14 -13.63 -2.97 1.98
N ILE A 15 -14.60 -2.56 1.16
CA ILE A 15 -14.42 -2.27 -0.27
C ILE A 15 -13.24 -1.31 -0.54
N PRO A 16 -13.17 -0.10 0.05
CA PRO A 16 -12.05 0.81 -0.20
C PRO A 16 -10.71 0.17 0.14
N GLY A 17 -10.63 -0.55 1.25
CA GLY A 17 -9.41 -1.22 1.67
C GLY A 17 -8.98 -2.38 0.76
N ALA A 18 -9.94 -3.15 0.24
CA ALA A 18 -9.68 -4.19 -0.75
C ALA A 18 -9.11 -3.58 -2.05
N ILE A 19 -9.66 -2.47 -2.53
CA ILE A 19 -9.16 -1.75 -3.70
C ILE A 19 -7.70 -1.31 -3.49
N SER A 20 -7.40 -0.66 -2.35
CA SER A 20 -6.03 -0.26 -2.02
C SER A 20 -5.08 -1.45 -1.93
N THR A 21 -5.54 -2.58 -1.38
CA THR A 21 -4.73 -3.80 -1.25
C THR A 21 -4.42 -4.42 -2.60
N LEU A 22 -5.40 -4.47 -3.51
CA LEU A 22 -5.21 -4.96 -4.88
C LEU A 22 -4.21 -4.12 -5.67
N ILE A 23 -4.30 -2.79 -5.54
CA ILE A 23 -3.33 -1.87 -6.17
C ILE A 23 -1.94 -2.10 -5.58
N PHE A 24 -1.86 -2.18 -4.25
CA PHE A 24 -0.61 -2.42 -3.56
C PHE A 24 0.04 -3.74 -3.99
N GLU A 25 -0.73 -4.82 -4.08
CA GLU A 25 -0.24 -6.13 -4.54
C GLU A 25 0.20 -6.10 -6.02
N LYS A 26 -0.54 -5.38 -6.88
CA LYS A 26 -0.23 -5.31 -8.31
C LYS A 26 1.01 -4.47 -8.61
N LEU A 27 1.23 -3.40 -7.86
CA LEU A 27 2.34 -2.47 -8.11
C LEU A 27 3.61 -2.82 -7.32
N THR A 28 3.51 -3.62 -6.26
CA THR A 28 4.67 -4.02 -5.46
C THR A 28 5.21 -5.34 -5.98
N ILE A 29 6.48 -5.36 -6.38
CA ILE A 29 7.16 -6.60 -6.75
C ILE A 29 7.51 -7.33 -5.46
N ARG A 30 6.74 -8.38 -5.13
CA ARG A 30 7.04 -9.29 -4.01
C ARG A 30 7.31 -10.68 -4.52
N HIS A 31 8.34 -11.29 -3.96
CA HIS A 31 8.71 -12.67 -4.25
C HIS A 31 7.59 -13.66 -3.90
N ASN A 32 6.74 -13.33 -2.91
CA ASN A 32 5.59 -14.13 -2.50
C ASN A 32 4.28 -13.36 -2.63
N ARG A 33 3.27 -13.99 -3.25
CA ARG A 33 1.88 -13.50 -3.22
C ARG A 33 1.39 -13.38 -1.78
N LEU A 34 0.51 -12.41 -1.54
CA LEU A 34 -0.11 -12.26 -0.22
C LEU A 34 -0.95 -13.51 0.07
N THR A 35 -0.74 -14.11 1.24
CA THR A 35 -1.64 -15.17 1.70
C THR A 35 -3.05 -14.56 1.88
N PRO A 36 -4.13 -15.34 1.68
CA PRO A 36 -5.50 -14.82 1.79
C PRO A 36 -5.76 -14.12 3.14
N PHE A 37 -5.19 -14.65 4.22
CA PHE A 37 -5.24 -14.05 5.55
C PHE A 37 -4.57 -12.66 5.59
N LYS A 38 -3.37 -12.52 5.02
CA LYS A 38 -2.68 -11.23 4.95
C LYS A 38 -3.46 -10.23 4.09
N PHE A 39 -4.06 -10.68 2.99
CA PHE A 39 -4.89 -9.82 2.13
C PHE A 39 -6.06 -9.22 2.92
N ILE A 40 -6.77 -10.03 3.72
CA ILE A 40 -7.87 -9.56 4.57
C ILE A 40 -7.39 -8.53 5.58
N ILE A 41 -6.27 -8.79 6.26
CA ILE A 41 -5.69 -7.84 7.24
C ILE A 41 -5.33 -6.51 6.56
N HIS A 42 -4.66 -6.55 5.40
CA HIS A 42 -4.31 -5.32 4.67
C HIS A 42 -5.56 -4.57 4.23
N SER A 43 -6.60 -5.29 3.80
CA SER A 43 -7.88 -4.68 3.42
C SER A 43 -8.56 -4.00 4.60
N ILE A 44 -8.54 -4.59 5.80
CA ILE A 44 -9.09 -3.95 7.01
C ILE A 44 -8.30 -2.67 7.34
N ILE A 45 -6.97 -2.76 7.38
CA ILE A 45 -6.10 -1.64 7.75
C ILE A 45 -6.21 -0.49 6.74
N PHE A 46 -6.10 -0.80 5.45
CA PHE A 46 -6.19 0.21 4.42
C PHE A 46 -7.58 0.82 4.33
N GLY A 47 -8.65 0.03 4.53
CA GLY A 47 -10.02 0.53 4.57
C GLY A 47 -10.23 1.52 5.71
N ALA A 48 -9.82 1.17 6.94
CA ALA A 48 -9.86 2.09 8.07
C ALA A 48 -9.09 3.39 7.78
N PHE A 49 -7.91 3.27 7.16
CA PHE A 49 -7.10 4.43 6.81
C PHE A 49 -7.74 5.30 5.71
N SER A 50 -8.44 4.70 4.74
CA SER A 50 -9.19 5.46 3.72
C SER A 50 -10.26 6.34 4.35
N TYR A 51 -10.99 5.83 5.35
CA TYR A 51 -12.01 6.62 6.06
C TYR A 51 -11.40 7.71 6.95
N VAL A 52 -10.25 7.45 7.57
CA VAL A 52 -9.52 8.49 8.32
C VAL A 52 -9.04 9.60 7.39
N ILE A 53 -8.50 9.26 6.21
CA ILE A 53 -8.11 10.27 5.20
C ILE A 53 -9.35 11.06 4.76
N LEU A 54 -10.47 10.40 4.51
CA LEU A 54 -11.71 11.08 4.13
C LEU A 54 -12.18 12.06 5.23
N GLN A 55 -12.12 11.66 6.50
CA GLN A 55 -12.45 12.54 7.63
C GLN A 55 -11.52 13.76 7.68
N LEU A 56 -10.22 13.57 7.48
CA LEU A 56 -9.26 14.66 7.46
C LEU A 56 -9.53 15.62 6.30
N ILE A 57 -9.91 15.11 5.12
CA ILE A 57 -10.26 15.95 3.96
C ILE A 57 -11.49 16.81 4.26
N PHE A 58 -12.56 16.24 4.83
CA PHE A 58 -13.74 17.03 5.19
C PHE A 58 -13.42 18.11 6.23
N ASN A 59 -12.70 17.75 7.29
CA ASN A 59 -12.26 18.71 8.31
C ASN A 59 -11.41 19.83 7.70
N LEU A 60 -10.52 19.53 6.75
CA LEU A 60 -9.69 20.53 6.08
C LEU A 60 -10.52 21.49 5.23
N ILE A 61 -11.51 20.97 4.49
CA ILE A 61 -12.43 21.81 3.68
C ILE A 61 -13.22 22.75 4.59
N GLU A 62 -13.65 22.28 5.75
CA GLU A 62 -14.40 23.07 6.73
C GLU A 62 -13.55 24.14 7.42
N VAL A 63 -12.30 23.83 7.76
CA VAL A 63 -11.37 24.83 8.29
C VAL A 63 -11.12 25.92 7.25
N LEU A 64 -10.93 25.55 5.97
CA LEU A 64 -10.74 26.52 4.89
C LEU A 64 -12.00 27.36 4.64
N SER A 65 -13.20 26.77 4.71
CA SER A 65 -14.45 27.50 4.52
C SER A 65 -14.79 28.40 5.72
N SER A 66 -14.44 27.98 6.94
CA SER A 66 -14.59 28.77 8.15
C SER A 66 -13.70 30.00 8.17
N ILE A 67 -12.53 29.97 7.54
CA ILE A 67 -11.69 31.18 7.37
C ILE A 67 -12.43 32.24 6.55
N ASN A 68 -13.27 31.83 5.59
CA ASN A 68 -14.00 32.74 4.72
C ASN A 68 -15.36 33.18 5.30
N ASN A 69 -16.06 32.29 6.01
CA ASN A 69 -17.46 32.49 6.45
C ASN A 69 -17.65 32.62 7.98
N GLY A 70 -16.58 32.49 8.78
CA GLY A 70 -16.61 32.74 10.24
C GLY A 70 -17.28 31.66 11.11
N ASN A 71 -17.94 30.67 10.52
CA ASN A 71 -18.55 29.54 11.24
C ASN A 71 -17.89 28.22 10.83
N ALA A 72 -17.24 27.55 11.78
CA ALA A 72 -16.77 26.18 11.65
C ALA A 72 -17.84 25.22 12.17
N ASN A 73 -18.51 24.51 11.27
CA ASN A 73 -19.25 23.31 11.64
C ASN A 73 -18.38 22.12 11.31
N PHE A 74 -17.93 21.37 12.31
CA PHE A 74 -17.17 20.14 12.11
C PHE A 74 -18.13 18.99 11.74
N MET A 75 -18.01 18.44 10.54
CA MET A 75 -18.82 17.31 10.09
C MET A 75 -18.10 16.00 10.40
N VAL A 76 -18.71 15.18 11.27
CA VAL A 76 -18.25 13.83 11.56
C VAL A 76 -18.84 12.88 10.51
N LEU A 77 -18.01 12.01 9.93
CA LEU A 77 -18.47 10.98 9.01
C LEU A 77 -19.52 10.10 9.68
N GLU A 78 -20.68 10.00 9.05
CA GLU A 78 -21.79 9.25 9.60
C GLU A 78 -21.55 7.74 9.50
N THR A 79 -20.58 7.30 8.69
CA THR A 79 -20.23 5.88 8.53
C THR A 79 -19.88 5.23 9.87
N PHE A 80 -19.17 5.91 10.78
CA PHE A 80 -18.76 5.33 12.08
C PHE A 80 -19.92 5.26 13.08
N ASP A 81 -20.73 6.32 13.16
CA ASP A 81 -21.89 6.36 14.08
C ASP A 81 -23.00 5.40 13.65
N LYS A 82 -23.13 5.14 12.34
CA LYS A 82 -24.19 4.29 11.77
C LYS A 82 -23.83 2.80 11.68
N ILE A 83 -22.65 2.38 12.16
CA ILE A 83 -22.29 0.95 12.22
C ILE A 83 -23.24 0.21 13.16
N SER A 84 -23.47 0.76 14.36
CA SER A 84 -24.30 0.15 15.41
C SER A 84 -25.79 0.44 15.27
N ALA A 85 -26.19 1.49 14.55
CA ALA A 85 -27.59 1.88 14.38
C ALA A 85 -28.29 1.09 13.27
N THR A 86 -29.61 0.90 13.36
CA THR A 86 -30.46 0.31 12.28
C THR A 86 -30.59 1.21 11.03
N LYS A 87 -29.87 2.33 10.98
CA LYS A 87 -29.89 3.30 9.87
C LYS A 87 -29.06 2.79 8.67
N LYS A 88 -29.49 3.20 7.46
CA LYS A 88 -28.83 2.90 6.19
C LYS A 88 -27.42 3.51 6.16
N ILE A 89 -26.45 2.79 5.57
CA ILE A 89 -25.09 3.29 5.34
C ILE A 89 -25.15 4.45 4.33
N PRO A 90 -24.42 5.56 4.55
CA PRO A 90 -24.25 6.59 3.53
C PRO A 90 -23.39 6.05 2.37
N TYR A 91 -24.03 5.64 1.28
CA TYR A 91 -23.33 5.11 0.09
C TYR A 91 -22.36 6.12 -0.53
N THR A 92 -22.63 7.43 -0.37
CA THR A 92 -21.76 8.51 -0.85
C THR A 92 -20.39 8.48 -0.17
N GLU A 93 -20.33 8.29 1.15
CA GLU A 93 -19.08 8.21 1.90
C GLU A 93 -18.25 6.99 1.46
N VAL A 94 -18.90 5.86 1.19
CA VAL A 94 -18.23 4.64 0.69
C VAL A 94 -17.61 4.88 -0.70
N ILE A 95 -18.33 5.56 -1.59
CA ILE A 95 -17.83 5.90 -2.93
C ILE A 95 -16.61 6.83 -2.83
N TRP A 96 -16.70 7.89 -2.02
CA TRP A 96 -15.58 8.81 -1.82
C TRP A 96 -14.37 8.13 -1.16
N ALA A 97 -14.59 7.27 -0.16
CA ALA A 97 -13.53 6.47 0.45
C ALA A 97 -12.86 5.53 -0.57
N SER A 98 -13.64 4.96 -1.49
CA SER A 98 -13.12 4.08 -2.56
C SER A 98 -12.28 4.84 -3.60
N LEU A 99 -12.63 6.09 -3.90
CA LEU A 99 -11.80 6.94 -4.76
C LEU A 99 -10.48 7.31 -4.07
N ILE A 100 -10.52 7.65 -2.78
CA ILE A 100 -9.34 7.93 -1.97
C ILE A 100 -8.43 6.70 -1.89
N SER A 101 -9.02 5.49 -1.78
CA SER A 101 -8.25 4.27 -1.61
C SER A 101 -7.39 3.92 -2.83
N VAL A 102 -7.77 4.37 -4.03
CA VAL A 102 -6.95 4.24 -5.24
C VAL A 102 -5.66 5.06 -5.11
N ILE A 103 -5.79 6.33 -4.71
CA ILE A 103 -4.64 7.22 -4.52
C ILE A 103 -3.78 6.72 -3.36
N GLN A 104 -4.42 6.32 -2.26
CA GLN A 104 -3.76 5.74 -1.09
C GLN A 104 -2.93 4.51 -1.47
N GLY A 105 -3.48 3.58 -2.26
CA GLY A 105 -2.75 2.39 -2.71
C GLY A 105 -1.47 2.75 -3.45
N ALA A 106 -1.54 3.70 -4.39
CA ALA A 106 -0.36 4.19 -5.12
C ALA A 106 0.68 4.86 -4.20
N VAL A 107 0.23 5.66 -3.23
CA VAL A 107 1.12 6.31 -2.26
C VAL A 107 1.83 5.27 -1.38
N ILE A 108 1.12 4.26 -0.90
CA ILE A 108 1.69 3.20 -0.06
C ILE A 108 2.71 2.39 -0.86
N THR A 109 2.41 2.03 -2.11
CA THR A 109 3.39 1.38 -2.99
C THR A 109 4.63 2.25 -3.17
N LYS A 110 4.47 3.56 -3.38
CA LYS A 110 5.61 4.48 -3.49
C LYS A 110 6.46 4.47 -2.23
N LEU A 111 5.85 4.50 -1.04
CA LEU A 111 6.56 4.45 0.23
C LEU A 111 7.34 3.14 0.42
N ASP A 112 6.77 2.02 -0.02
CA ASP A 112 7.43 0.70 -0.01
C ASP A 112 8.61 0.65 -0.98
N HIS A 113 8.42 1.12 -2.23
CA HIS A 113 9.45 1.17 -3.27
C HIS A 113 10.69 1.98 -2.84
N TYR A 114 10.50 3.17 -2.27
CA TYR A 114 11.63 3.98 -1.79
C TYR A 114 12.22 3.50 -0.47
N LYS A 115 11.67 2.42 0.10
CA LYS A 115 12.04 1.84 1.40
C LYS A 115 12.06 2.89 2.50
N THR A 116 11.10 3.82 2.47
CA THR A 116 11.09 4.98 3.37
C THR A 116 11.02 4.54 4.84
N ILE A 117 10.28 3.47 5.12
CA ILE A 117 10.16 2.90 6.48
C ILE A 117 11.54 2.37 6.94
N ASN A 118 12.23 1.60 6.11
CA ASN A 118 13.57 1.07 6.44
C ASN A 118 14.60 2.18 6.60
N LYS A 119 14.58 3.19 5.72
CA LYS A 119 15.46 4.37 5.83
C LYS A 119 15.20 5.14 7.12
N LEU A 120 13.94 5.33 7.51
CA LEU A 120 13.57 5.96 8.77
C LEU A 120 14.03 5.13 9.98
N ALA A 121 13.81 3.81 9.95
CA ALA A 121 14.23 2.90 11.01
C ALA A 121 15.75 2.88 11.19
N ASN A 122 16.52 2.87 10.09
CA ASN A 122 17.99 2.98 10.14
C ASN A 122 18.43 4.35 10.67
N LYS A 123 17.78 5.44 10.25
CA LYS A 123 18.07 6.80 10.72
C LYS A 123 17.82 6.97 12.23
N LEU A 124 16.79 6.29 12.75
CA LEU A 124 16.45 6.27 14.17
C LEU A 124 17.18 5.16 14.94
N SER A 125 18.09 4.42 14.30
CA SER A 125 18.82 3.29 14.88
C SER A 125 17.93 2.19 15.49
N ILE A 126 16.69 2.07 15.00
CA ILE A 126 15.71 1.03 15.42
C ILE A 126 16.04 -0.31 14.76
N SER A 127 16.60 -0.28 13.54
CA SER A 127 17.02 -1.46 12.80
C SER A 127 18.23 -1.12 11.92
N ASN A 128 18.94 -2.15 11.44
CA ASN A 128 19.97 -2.04 10.41
C ASN A 128 19.52 -2.68 9.08
N LYS A 129 18.25 -3.09 8.97
CA LYS A 129 17.73 -3.81 7.80
C LYS A 129 17.44 -2.83 6.65
N TYR A 130 18.26 -2.86 5.60
CA TYR A 130 18.13 -2.03 4.39
C TYR A 130 16.98 -2.41 3.43
N GLY A 131 16.19 -3.43 3.77
CA GLY A 131 15.06 -3.95 2.97
C GLY A 131 15.12 -5.47 2.82
N ASP A 132 14.45 -6.00 1.81
CA ASP A 132 14.46 -7.43 1.46
C ASP A 132 15.47 -7.78 0.34
N GLU A 133 16.38 -6.87 0.00
CA GLU A 133 17.42 -7.13 -1.01
C GLU A 133 18.58 -7.92 -0.40
N ASN A 134 18.66 -9.18 -0.79
CA ASN A 134 19.89 -9.95 -0.83
C ASN A 134 21.00 -9.18 -1.59
N LEU A 135 22.27 -9.39 -1.21
CA LEU A 135 23.44 -8.68 -1.77
C LEU A 135 23.47 -8.72 -3.31
N PHE A 136 22.98 -9.82 -3.90
CA PHE A 136 22.79 -9.97 -5.34
C PHE A 136 21.84 -8.91 -5.91
N SER A 137 20.65 -8.73 -5.34
CA SER A 137 19.67 -7.74 -5.80
C SER A 137 20.17 -6.32 -5.58
N TYR A 138 20.87 -6.07 -4.46
CA TYR A 138 21.50 -4.78 -4.21
C TYR A 138 22.57 -4.44 -5.26
N PHE A 139 23.44 -5.39 -5.61
CA PHE A 139 24.47 -5.22 -6.63
C PHE A 139 23.86 -4.93 -8.00
N ASN A 140 22.85 -5.70 -8.42
CA ASN A 140 22.24 -5.55 -9.74
C ASN A 140 21.30 -4.32 -9.85
N ASN A 141 20.73 -3.83 -8.74
CA ASN A 141 19.94 -2.58 -8.72
C ASN A 141 20.79 -1.31 -8.55
N SER A 142 22.12 -1.43 -8.48
CA SER A 142 23.02 -0.28 -8.42
C SER A 142 22.90 0.55 -9.71
N PRO A 143 22.74 1.89 -9.63
CA PRO A 143 22.73 2.76 -10.82
C PRO A 143 24.08 2.77 -11.55
N TYR A 144 25.13 2.25 -10.91
CA TYR A 144 26.42 1.97 -11.51
C TYR A 144 26.44 0.50 -11.93
N THR A 145 25.82 0.18 -13.06
CA THR A 145 25.92 -1.14 -13.68
C THR A 145 27.35 -1.35 -14.17
N SER A 146 28.15 -2.03 -13.35
CA SER A 146 29.51 -2.41 -13.70
C SER A 146 29.52 -3.57 -14.68
N TRP A 147 30.49 -3.56 -15.58
CA TRP A 147 30.85 -4.74 -16.35
C TRP A 147 31.08 -5.93 -15.42
N VAL A 148 30.50 -7.07 -15.77
CA VAL A 148 30.56 -8.31 -15.01
C VAL A 148 31.32 -9.37 -15.79
N TYR A 149 32.08 -10.17 -15.05
CA TYR A 149 32.74 -11.37 -15.54
C TYR A 149 31.98 -12.59 -15.03
N ILE A 150 31.47 -13.40 -15.94
CA ILE A 150 30.83 -14.68 -15.62
C ILE A 150 31.82 -15.79 -15.97
N ARG A 151 32.22 -16.58 -14.98
CA ARG A 151 33.16 -17.68 -15.17
C ARG A 151 32.42 -19.01 -15.21
N ASP A 152 32.48 -19.67 -16.36
CA ASP A 152 32.01 -21.04 -16.51
C ASP A 152 33.20 -21.99 -16.24
N ILE A 153 33.21 -22.52 -15.02
CA ILE A 153 34.29 -23.39 -14.53
C ILE A 153 34.34 -24.70 -15.31
N SER A 154 33.17 -25.24 -15.69
CA SER A 154 33.06 -26.53 -16.38
C SER A 154 33.66 -26.49 -17.78
N ASN A 155 33.44 -25.39 -18.49
CA ASN A 155 33.97 -25.20 -19.85
C ASN A 155 35.28 -24.40 -19.89
N GLY A 156 35.78 -23.91 -18.74
CA GLY A 156 36.98 -23.08 -18.67
C GLY A 156 36.83 -21.70 -19.33
N LEU A 157 35.60 -21.24 -19.56
CA LEU A 157 35.31 -20.00 -20.29
C LEU A 157 35.05 -18.83 -19.32
N THR A 158 35.39 -17.62 -19.76
CA THR A 158 35.05 -16.38 -19.06
C THR A 158 34.33 -15.45 -20.02
N TYR A 159 33.09 -15.13 -19.68
CA TYR A 159 32.26 -14.20 -20.43
C TYR A 159 32.40 -12.81 -19.80
N PHE A 160 32.56 -11.80 -20.64
CA PHE A 160 32.61 -10.40 -20.23
C PHE A 160 31.43 -9.67 -20.85
N GLY A 161 30.69 -8.94 -20.03
CA GLY A 161 29.53 -8.22 -20.50
C GLY A 161 28.99 -7.26 -19.45
N TRP A 162 27.84 -6.69 -19.75
CA TRP A 162 27.11 -5.79 -18.89
C TRP A 162 25.72 -6.39 -18.63
N VAL A 163 25.18 -6.17 -17.45
CA VAL A 163 23.84 -6.64 -17.08
C VAL A 163 22.83 -5.59 -17.55
N GLU A 164 22.04 -5.93 -18.57
CA GLU A 164 20.93 -5.09 -19.01
C GLU A 164 19.69 -5.31 -18.13
N ALA A 165 19.39 -6.56 -17.81
CA ALA A 165 18.31 -6.96 -16.91
C ALA A 165 18.69 -8.27 -16.18
N PHE A 166 18.12 -8.48 -15.00
CA PHE A 166 18.28 -9.72 -14.24
C PHE A 166 16.92 -10.24 -13.79
N SER A 167 16.80 -11.56 -13.66
CA SER A 167 15.59 -12.17 -13.10
C SER A 167 15.57 -11.98 -11.59
N GLU A 168 14.49 -11.42 -11.06
CA GLU A 168 14.22 -11.37 -9.61
C GLU A 168 13.65 -12.70 -9.07
N THR A 169 13.47 -13.70 -9.93
CA THR A 169 12.95 -15.02 -9.57
C THR A 169 13.91 -16.14 -9.96
N HIS A 170 13.99 -17.18 -9.13
CA HIS A 170 14.81 -18.38 -9.40
C HIS A 170 14.21 -19.34 -10.44
N GLN A 171 13.06 -18.98 -11.04
CA GLN A 171 12.41 -19.81 -12.05
C GLN A 171 12.93 -19.43 -13.43
N PHE A 172 13.85 -20.25 -13.93
CA PHE A 172 14.19 -20.26 -15.36
C PHE A 172 13.06 -21.00 -16.09
N LYS A 173 12.39 -20.31 -17.02
CA LYS A 173 11.49 -20.96 -17.99
C LYS A 173 12.30 -21.54 -19.13
#